data_AF-A0AAW0Q4C0-F1
#
_entry.id   AF-A0AAW0Q4C0-F1
#
_cell.length_a   1.000
_cell.length_b   1.000
_cell.length_c   1.000
_cell.angle_alpha   90.00
_cell.angle_beta   90.00
_cell.angle_gamma   90.00
#
_symmetry.space_group_name_H-M   'P 1'
#
loop_
_entity.id
_entity.type
_entity.pdbx_description
1 polymer ?
#
loop_
_entity_poly.entity_id
_entity_poly.type
_entity_poly.pdbx_seq_one_letter_code
_entity_poly.pdbx_strand_id
1 'polypeptide(L)'
;MASLLKDPLFEISGNAPAPNKTYYYLAVTKSEVIWRWWTISLRAVYRNARPGEVKESHEEMLKDTSLQGEIRTVFGRDVLDYAKCLCQGQFNYLEHLPDALLLHILGFLELEEVGQLLHTSRRFWKLCQSEKFWESAVRQRCSTLSEEVVLWHTTSAGDVSSSPTKSSCSCLSTAIE
;
A
#
# COMPACT_ATOMS: atom_id res chain seq x y z
N MET A 1 -12.17 -6.03 -7.53
CA MET A 1 -10.97 -5.35 -6.97
C MET A 1 -9.83 -5.14 -7.98
N ALA A 2 -9.83 -5.80 -9.15
CA ALA A 2 -8.76 -5.66 -10.17
C ALA A 2 -8.62 -4.28 -10.85
N SER A 3 -9.56 -3.36 -10.63
CA SER A 3 -9.54 -1.99 -11.18
C SER A 3 -8.53 -1.06 -10.49
N LEU A 4 -8.10 -1.38 -9.28
CA LEU A 4 -7.16 -0.55 -8.51
C LEU A 4 -5.69 -0.77 -8.90
N LEU A 5 -5.39 -1.92 -9.52
CA LEU A 5 -4.03 -2.30 -9.87
C LEU A 5 -3.63 -1.69 -11.21
N LYS A 6 -2.42 -1.13 -11.28
CA LYS A 6 -1.80 -0.67 -12.53
C LYS A 6 -1.37 -1.88 -13.37
N ASP A 7 -1.11 -1.64 -14.65
CA ASP A 7 -0.52 -2.63 -15.55
C ASP A 7 0.62 -1.94 -16.32
N PRO A 8 1.88 -2.43 -16.25
CA PRO A 8 2.34 -3.60 -15.49
C PRO A 8 2.27 -3.42 -13.96
N LEU A 9 2.15 -4.52 -13.23
CA LEU A 9 2.16 -4.56 -11.76
C LEU A 9 3.55 -4.31 -11.19
N PHE A 10 4.57 -4.81 -11.89
CA PHE A 10 5.97 -4.64 -11.54
C PHE A 10 6.80 -4.61 -12.81
N GLU A 11 7.78 -3.73 -12.86
CA GLU A 11 8.77 -3.68 -13.93
C GLU A 11 10.16 -3.40 -13.39
N ILE A 12 11.16 -4.06 -13.96
CA ILE A 12 12.56 -3.83 -13.65
C ILE A 12 13.42 -4.10 -14.88
N SER A 13 14.52 -3.37 -14.98
CA SER A 13 15.52 -3.59 -16.03
C SER A 13 16.93 -3.60 -15.47
N GLY A 14 17.81 -4.34 -16.13
CA GLY A 14 19.15 -4.59 -15.62
C GLY A 14 20.06 -5.23 -16.66
N ASN A 15 21.34 -5.28 -16.35
CA ASN A 15 22.33 -5.92 -17.22
C ASN A 15 22.75 -7.26 -16.62
N ALA A 16 23.07 -8.21 -17.48
CA ALA A 16 23.69 -9.46 -17.06
C ALA A 16 24.99 -9.20 -16.28
N PRO A 17 25.36 -10.11 -15.35
CA PRO A 17 26.68 -10.07 -14.74
C PRO A 17 27.77 -10.28 -15.80
N ALA A 18 28.94 -9.71 -15.56
CA ALA A 18 30.11 -9.92 -16.41
C ALA A 18 30.39 -11.42 -16.58
N PRO A 19 30.81 -11.88 -17.77
CA PRO A 19 31.28 -11.09 -18.93
C PRO A 19 30.20 -10.67 -19.93
N ASN A 20 28.95 -11.09 -19.74
CA ASN A 20 27.87 -10.80 -20.68
C ASN A 20 27.32 -9.38 -20.44
N LYS A 21 27.04 -8.64 -21.53
CA LYS A 21 26.42 -7.30 -21.50
C LYS A 21 25.00 -7.29 -22.08
N THR A 22 24.31 -8.44 -22.05
CA THR A 22 22.90 -8.51 -22.41
C THR A 22 22.08 -7.65 -21.44
N TYR A 23 21.26 -6.77 -22.01
CA TYR A 23 20.26 -6.02 -21.29
C TYR A 23 19.01 -6.89 -21.12
N TYR A 24 18.44 -6.90 -19.92
CA TYR A 24 17.24 -7.65 -19.58
C TYR A 24 16.16 -6.71 -19.06
N TYR A 25 14.93 -7.05 -19.39
CA TYR A 25 13.74 -6.37 -18.93
C TYR A 25 12.72 -7.42 -18.48
N LEU A 26 12.23 -7.27 -17.25
CA LEU A 26 11.21 -8.10 -16.65
C LEU A 26 9.99 -7.22 -16.36
N ALA A 27 8.83 -7.64 -16.84
CA ALA A 27 7.55 -7.05 -16.46
C ALA A 27 6.57 -8.13 -16.03
N VAL A 28 5.95 -7.93 -14.87
CA VAL A 28 4.84 -8.76 -14.40
C VAL A 28 3.57 -7.97 -14.64
N THR A 29 2.74 -8.44 -15.56
CA THR A 29 1.41 -7.88 -15.85
C THR A 29 0.34 -8.61 -15.03
N LYS A 30 -0.91 -8.18 -15.17
CA LYS A 30 -2.05 -8.82 -14.49
C LYS A 30 -2.27 -10.29 -14.86
N SER A 31 -1.82 -10.72 -16.04
CA SER A 31 -2.07 -12.07 -16.57
C SER A 31 -0.81 -12.84 -16.95
N GLU A 32 0.23 -12.13 -17.37
CA GLU A 32 1.44 -12.72 -17.92
C GLU A 32 2.72 -12.10 -17.35
N VAL A 33 3.80 -12.87 -17.38
CA VAL A 33 5.17 -12.42 -17.12
C VAL A 33 5.87 -12.27 -18.46
N ILE A 34 6.42 -11.09 -18.70
CA ILE A 34 7.15 -10.74 -19.90
C ILE A 34 8.63 -10.67 -19.56
N TRP A 35 9.42 -11.54 -20.18
CA TRP A 35 10.87 -11.55 -20.11
C TRP A 35 11.45 -11.15 -21.46
N ARG A 36 12.19 -10.05 -21.49
CA ARG A 36 12.85 -9.53 -22.69
C ARG A 36 14.33 -9.45 -22.47
N TRP A 37 15.09 -9.71 -23.53
CA TRP A 37 16.52 -9.53 -23.50
C TRP A 37 17.04 -8.99 -24.81
N TRP A 38 18.11 -8.22 -24.73
CA TRP A 38 18.78 -7.67 -25.89
C TRP A 38 20.30 -7.72 -25.72
N THR A 39 20.95 -8.49 -26.59
CA THR A 39 22.40 -8.60 -26.60
C THR A 39 23.01 -7.41 -27.33
N ILE A 40 23.56 -6.47 -26.56
CA ILE A 40 24.24 -5.29 -27.11
C ILE A 40 25.71 -5.61 -27.31
N SER A 41 26.16 -5.70 -28.57
CA SER A 41 27.55 -6.00 -28.91
C SER A 41 27.99 -5.22 -30.16
N LEU A 42 29.25 -4.77 -30.16
CA LEU A 42 29.87 -4.11 -31.32
C LEU A 42 30.31 -5.13 -32.40
N ARG A 43 30.23 -6.43 -32.11
CA ARG A 43 30.63 -7.48 -33.07
C ARG A 43 29.64 -7.55 -34.22
N ALA A 44 30.15 -7.68 -35.44
CA ALA A 44 29.34 -7.74 -36.65
C ALA A 44 28.25 -8.83 -36.62
N VAL A 45 28.51 -9.96 -35.94
CA VAL A 45 27.58 -11.08 -35.77
C VAL A 45 26.27 -10.67 -35.08
N TYR A 46 26.32 -9.69 -34.17
CA TYR A 46 25.15 -9.23 -33.41
C TYR A 46 24.59 -7.90 -33.91
N ARG A 47 25.12 -7.34 -35.00
CA ARG A 47 24.74 -6.01 -35.52
C ARG A 47 23.26 -5.90 -35.88
N ASN A 48 22.63 -7.02 -36.23
CA ASN A 48 21.21 -7.10 -36.57
C ASN A 48 20.42 -7.99 -35.58
N ALA A 49 20.99 -8.29 -34.40
CA ALA A 49 20.32 -9.10 -33.40
C ALA A 49 19.10 -8.35 -32.85
N ARG A 50 17.92 -8.92 -33.07
CA ARG A 50 16.67 -8.38 -32.52
C ARG A 50 16.54 -8.79 -31.06
N PRO A 51 15.88 -7.97 -30.22
CA PRO A 51 15.52 -8.38 -28.87
C PRO A 51 14.70 -9.67 -28.89
N GLY A 52 14.99 -10.57 -27.95
CA GLY A 52 14.17 -11.74 -27.67
C GLY A 52 13.07 -11.38 -26.67
N GLU A 53 11.94 -12.07 -26.77
CA GLU A 53 10.82 -11.96 -25.85
C GLU A 53 10.28 -13.36 -25.55
N VAL A 54 10.05 -13.63 -24.28
CA VAL A 54 9.28 -14.76 -23.77
C VAL A 54 8.14 -14.19 -22.95
N LYS A 55 6.94 -14.70 -23.21
CA LYS A 55 5.74 -14.40 -22.45
C LYS A 55 5.19 -15.69 -21.89
N GLU A 56 5.02 -15.72 -20.59
CA GLU A 56 4.49 -16.88 -19.89
C GLU A 56 3.32 -16.46 -19.02
N SER A 57 2.34 -17.36 -18.89
CA SER A 57 1.32 -17.21 -17.87
C SER A 57 1.93 -17.28 -16.46
N HIS A 58 1.21 -16.77 -15.46
CA HIS A 58 1.65 -16.86 -14.06
C HIS A 58 1.91 -18.30 -13.61
N GLU A 59 1.10 -19.26 -14.07
CA GLU A 59 1.28 -20.68 -13.73
C GLU A 59 2.51 -21.32 -14.38
N GLU A 60 2.84 -20.91 -15.61
CA GLU A 60 4.01 -21.38 -16.35
C GLU A 60 5.29 -20.85 -15.71
N MET A 61 5.34 -19.54 -15.40
CA MET A 61 6.52 -18.94 -14.73
C MET A 61 6.81 -19.62 -13.39
N LEU A 62 5.77 -19.99 -12.62
CA LEU A 62 5.94 -20.69 -11.34
C LEU A 62 6.54 -22.10 -11.50
N LYS A 63 6.35 -22.74 -12.66
CA LYS A 63 6.89 -24.07 -12.98
C LYS A 63 8.24 -23.99 -13.70
N ASP A 64 8.49 -22.92 -14.45
CA ASP A 64 9.72 -22.81 -15.24
C ASP A 64 10.93 -22.46 -14.37
N THR A 65 11.68 -23.50 -14.01
CA THR A 65 12.94 -23.36 -13.28
C THR A 65 14.03 -22.64 -14.08
N SER A 66 13.96 -22.64 -15.42
CA SER A 66 14.93 -21.97 -16.28
C SER A 66 14.77 -20.46 -16.20
N LEU A 67 13.58 -19.94 -16.49
CA LEU A 67 13.28 -18.51 -16.36
C LEU A 67 13.51 -17.99 -14.94
N GLN A 68 13.10 -18.74 -13.92
CA GLN A 68 13.38 -18.38 -12.52
C GLN A 68 14.89 -18.30 -12.23
N GLY A 69 15.67 -19.20 -12.81
CA GLY A 69 17.14 -19.20 -12.72
C GLY A 69 17.74 -17.94 -13.33
N GLU A 70 17.24 -17.51 -14.49
CA GLU A 70 17.68 -16.29 -15.17
C GLU A 70 17.33 -15.04 -14.37
N ILE A 71 16.08 -14.90 -13.94
CA ILE A 71 15.62 -13.77 -13.11
C ILE A 71 16.48 -13.66 -11.84
N ARG A 72 16.72 -14.78 -11.15
CA ARG A 72 17.56 -14.83 -9.95
C ARG A 72 19.00 -14.40 -10.23
N THR A 73 19.54 -14.76 -11.38
CA THR A 73 20.93 -14.47 -11.74
C THR A 73 21.11 -13.00 -12.13
N VAL A 74 20.13 -12.41 -12.82
CA VAL A 74 20.19 -11.03 -13.29
C VAL A 74 19.76 -10.03 -12.21
N PHE A 75 18.65 -10.30 -11.51
CA PHE A 75 18.01 -9.36 -10.59
C PHE A 75 18.13 -9.74 -9.11
N GLY A 76 18.57 -10.96 -8.81
CA GLY A 76 18.71 -11.45 -7.44
C GLY A 76 17.50 -12.24 -6.95
N ARG A 77 17.63 -12.78 -5.72
CA ARG A 77 16.59 -13.63 -5.10
C ARG A 77 15.36 -12.84 -4.70
N ASP A 78 15.55 -11.65 -4.14
CA ASP A 78 14.44 -10.82 -3.64
C ASP A 78 13.44 -10.46 -4.75
N VAL A 79 13.95 -10.16 -5.95
CA VAL A 79 13.10 -9.85 -7.11
C VAL A 79 12.38 -11.09 -7.62
N LEU A 80 13.04 -12.25 -7.62
CA LEU A 80 12.40 -13.51 -7.98
C LEU A 80 11.26 -13.85 -7.01
N ASP A 81 11.52 -13.77 -5.72
CA ASP A 81 10.52 -14.10 -4.69
C ASP A 81 9.34 -13.12 -4.76
N TYR A 82 9.61 -11.84 -4.99
CA TYR A 82 8.57 -10.84 -5.24
C TYR A 82 7.73 -11.15 -6.50
N ALA A 83 8.38 -11.49 -7.63
CA ALA A 83 7.67 -11.87 -8.85
C ALA A 83 6.79 -13.12 -8.65
N LYS A 84 7.26 -14.10 -7.85
CA LYS A 84 6.47 -15.28 -7.48
C LYS A 84 5.24 -14.92 -6.65
N CYS A 85 5.40 -14.05 -5.64
CA CYS A 85 4.27 -13.56 -4.86
C CYS A 85 3.21 -12.90 -5.76
N LEU A 86 3.64 -12.07 -6.72
CA LEU A 86 2.72 -11.46 -7.68
C LEU A 86 1.98 -12.50 -8.53
N CYS A 87 2.67 -13.52 -9.02
CA CYS A 87 2.06 -14.60 -9.81
C CYS A 87 1.15 -15.52 -8.99
N GLN A 88 1.31 -15.58 -7.66
CA GLN A 88 0.39 -16.24 -6.75
C GLN A 88 -0.83 -15.38 -6.38
N GLY A 89 -0.93 -14.16 -6.92
CA GLY A 89 -2.03 -13.24 -6.64
C GLY A 89 -1.86 -12.40 -5.38
N GLN A 90 -0.66 -12.39 -4.78
CA GLN A 90 -0.36 -11.56 -3.61
C GLN A 90 0.02 -10.15 -4.06
N PHE A 91 -0.99 -9.28 -4.16
CA PHE A 91 -0.82 -7.88 -4.55
C PHE A 91 -0.89 -6.93 -3.35
N ASN A 92 -0.04 -5.91 -3.34
CA ASN A 92 -0.11 -4.85 -2.34
C ASN A 92 -1.19 -3.81 -2.72
N TYR A 93 -2.46 -4.12 -2.41
CA TYR A 93 -3.57 -3.21 -2.66
C TYR A 93 -3.51 -1.94 -1.81
N LEU A 94 -2.86 -2.01 -0.65
CA LEU A 94 -2.83 -0.92 0.32
C LEU A 94 -2.08 0.30 -0.24
N GLU A 95 -1.00 0.06 -0.98
CA GLU A 95 -0.22 1.12 -1.66
C GLU A 95 -0.91 1.72 -2.89
N HIS A 96 -2.06 1.22 -3.32
CA HIS A 96 -2.81 1.76 -4.45
C HIS A 96 -4.10 2.47 -4.05
N LEU A 97 -4.53 2.33 -2.80
CA LEU A 97 -5.73 3.02 -2.30
C LEU A 97 -5.51 4.54 -2.24
N PRO A 98 -6.56 5.35 -2.44
CA PRO A 98 -6.50 6.80 -2.23
C PRO A 98 -6.29 7.14 -0.74
N ASP A 99 -5.62 8.25 -0.47
CA ASP A 99 -5.22 8.65 0.89
C ASP A 99 -6.41 8.73 1.85
N ALA A 100 -7.58 9.17 1.40
CA ALA A 100 -8.78 9.26 2.23
C ALA A 100 -9.24 7.89 2.77
N LEU A 101 -9.23 6.85 1.94
CA LEU A 101 -9.56 5.50 2.37
C LEU A 101 -8.46 4.92 3.27
N LEU A 102 -7.21 5.26 2.98
CA LEU A 102 -6.07 4.82 3.78
C LEU A 102 -6.12 5.41 5.20
N LEU A 103 -6.41 6.71 5.33
CA LEU A 103 -6.61 7.37 6.62
C LEU A 103 -7.77 6.76 7.39
N HIS A 104 -8.86 6.40 6.70
CA HIS A 104 -9.99 5.72 7.33
C HIS A 104 -9.60 4.34 7.88
N ILE A 105 -8.86 3.55 7.10
CA ILE A 105 -8.33 2.24 7.55
C ILE A 105 -7.42 2.45 8.76
N LEU A 106 -6.48 3.40 8.69
CA LEU A 106 -5.53 3.71 9.78
C LEU A 106 -6.23 4.17 11.07
N GLY A 107 -7.40 4.82 10.97
CA GLY A 107 -8.19 5.21 12.14
C GLY A 107 -8.73 4.03 12.95
N PHE A 108 -8.88 2.85 12.34
CA PHE A 108 -9.30 1.62 13.04
C PHE A 108 -8.14 0.89 13.72
N LEU A 109 -6.89 1.20 13.37
CA LEU A 109 -5.72 0.55 13.97
C LEU A 109 -5.37 1.19 15.32
N GLU A 110 -4.74 0.41 16.19
CA GLU A 110 -4.14 0.92 17.41
C GLU A 110 -2.88 1.74 17.13
N LEU A 111 -2.52 2.69 18.02
CA LEU A 111 -1.34 3.53 17.80
C LEU A 111 -0.04 2.72 17.66
N GLU A 112 0.05 1.56 18.33
CA GLU A 112 1.18 0.65 18.21
C GLU A 112 1.29 0.04 16.81
N GLU A 113 0.17 -0.43 16.25
CA GLU A 113 0.12 -1.01 14.91
C GLU A 113 0.40 0.06 13.84
N VAL A 114 -0.10 1.28 14.04
CA VAL A 114 0.24 2.43 13.19
C VAL A 114 1.76 2.66 13.22
N GLY A 115 2.37 2.58 14.41
CA GLY A 115 3.81 2.66 14.59
C GLY A 115 4.58 1.64 13.75
N GLN A 116 4.16 0.37 13.77
CA GLN A 116 4.75 -0.69 12.95
C GLN A 116 4.56 -0.42 11.45
N LEU A 117 3.38 0.05 11.07
CA LEU A 117 3.01 0.31 9.69
C LEU A 117 3.84 1.46 9.07
N LEU A 118 4.26 2.46 9.86
CA LEU A 118 5.19 3.52 9.45
C LEU A 118 6.50 2.99 8.87
N HIS A 119 6.99 1.85 9.39
CA HIS A 119 8.27 1.29 9.00
C HIS A 119 8.20 0.45 7.71
N THR A 120 6.98 0.15 7.22
CA THR A 120 6.78 -0.70 6.04
C THR A 120 6.95 0.06 4.73
N SER A 121 6.45 1.30 4.62
CA SER A 121 6.53 2.08 3.40
C SER A 121 6.72 3.58 3.67
N ARG A 122 7.47 4.22 2.76
CA ARG A 122 7.65 5.69 2.79
C ARG A 122 6.33 6.44 2.59
N ARG A 123 5.36 5.83 1.92
CA ARG A 123 4.04 6.44 1.70
C ARG A 123 3.26 6.52 3.01
N PHE A 124 3.23 5.43 3.78
CA PHE A 124 2.58 5.41 5.10
C PHE A 124 3.28 6.36 6.07
N TRP A 125 4.61 6.37 6.07
CA TRP A 125 5.37 7.30 6.88
C TRP A 125 4.96 8.76 6.65
N LYS A 126 4.84 9.18 5.38
CA LYS A 126 4.37 10.53 5.03
C LYS A 126 2.92 10.80 5.44
N LEU A 127 2.03 9.81 5.29
CA LEU A 127 0.61 9.97 5.60
C LEU A 127 0.35 10.13 7.10
N CYS A 128 1.00 9.31 7.92
CA CYS A 128 0.90 9.40 9.37
C CYS A 128 1.62 10.63 9.96
N GLN A 129 2.53 11.26 9.20
CA GLN A 129 3.10 12.55 9.58
C GLN A 129 2.16 13.74 9.27
N SER A 130 1.08 13.52 8.51
CA SER A 130 0.13 14.58 8.17
C SER A 130 -0.79 14.92 9.35
N GLU A 131 -1.11 16.20 9.52
CA GLU A 131 -2.02 16.68 10.57
C GLU A 131 -3.43 16.07 10.45
N LYS A 132 -3.89 15.83 9.22
CA LYS A 132 -5.19 15.23 8.91
C LYS A 132 -5.38 13.86 9.56
N PHE A 133 -4.32 13.06 9.64
CA PHE A 133 -4.37 11.77 10.33
C PHE A 133 -4.64 11.96 11.83
N TRP A 134 -3.83 12.79 12.50
CA TRP A 134 -3.95 13.01 13.94
C TRP A 134 -5.27 13.69 14.32
N GLU A 135 -5.74 14.66 13.53
CA GLU A 135 -7.08 15.23 13.74
C GLU A 135 -8.17 14.16 13.70
N SER A 136 -8.12 13.27 12.73
CA SER A 136 -9.12 12.20 12.59
C SER A 136 -9.05 11.18 13.74
N ALA A 137 -7.84 10.78 14.14
CA ALA A 137 -7.60 9.83 15.21
C ALA A 137 -8.03 10.39 16.58
N VAL A 138 -7.73 11.67 16.85
CA VAL A 138 -8.15 12.36 18.08
C VAL A 138 -9.67 12.52 18.12
N ARG A 139 -10.31 12.97 17.02
CA ARG A 139 -11.77 13.11 16.98
C ARG A 139 -12.48 11.78 17.23
N GLN A 140 -12.03 10.69 16.61
CA GLN A 140 -12.61 9.37 16.82
C GLN A 140 -12.48 8.94 18.29
N ARG A 141 -11.29 9.03 18.88
CA ARG A 141 -11.02 8.57 20.25
C ARG A 141 -11.63 9.47 21.33
N CYS A 142 -11.64 10.79 21.14
CA CYS A 142 -12.23 11.74 22.09
C CYS A 142 -13.76 11.82 22.00
N SER A 143 -14.36 11.53 20.85
CA SER A 143 -15.83 11.42 20.75
C SER A 143 -16.40 10.28 21.60
N THR A 144 -15.59 9.25 21.86
CA THR A 144 -15.95 8.11 22.73
C THR A 144 -15.81 8.45 24.23
N LEU A 145 -15.01 9.46 24.59
CA LEU A 145 -14.69 9.81 25.98
C LEU A 145 -15.61 10.90 26.57
N SER A 146 -16.55 11.44 25.78
CA SER A 146 -17.30 12.64 26.17
C SER A 146 -18.37 12.43 27.25
N GLU A 147 -18.69 11.21 27.67
CA GLU A 147 -19.68 10.99 28.76
C GLU A 147 -19.06 11.01 30.17
N GLU A 148 -17.76 10.72 30.34
CA GLU A 148 -17.17 10.61 31.69
C GLU A 148 -16.41 11.88 32.15
N VAL A 149 -15.95 12.73 31.21
CA VAL A 149 -15.12 13.91 31.55
C VAL A 149 -15.95 15.06 32.15
N VAL A 150 -17.27 15.07 31.95
CA VAL A 150 -18.15 16.12 32.53
C VAL A 150 -18.33 15.95 34.06
N LEU A 151 -18.07 14.76 34.62
CA LEU A 151 -18.29 14.47 36.05
C LEU A 151 -17.19 14.99 36.98
N TRP A 152 -16.02 15.35 36.48
CA TRP A 152 -14.92 15.86 37.32
C TRP A 152 -14.97 17.38 37.56
N HIS A 153 -15.82 18.12 36.83
CA HIS A 153 -16.04 19.55 37.07
C HIS A 153 -17.14 19.85 38.10
N THR A 154 -17.90 18.86 38.57
CA THR A 154 -19.00 19.06 39.54
C THR A 154 -18.66 18.71 40.99
N THR A 155 -17.45 18.21 41.28
CA THR A 155 -17.09 17.75 42.65
C THR A 155 -16.03 18.64 43.31
N SER A 156 -16.03 19.94 43.01
CA SER A 156 -15.28 20.95 43.78
C SER A 156 -16.07 22.24 44.00
N ALA A 157 -17.31 22.13 44.50
CA ALA A 157 -17.97 23.21 45.22
C ALA A 157 -19.08 22.61 46.07
N GLY A 158 -18.88 22.62 47.40
CA GLY A 158 -19.93 22.31 48.35
C GLY A 158 -21.00 23.39 48.39
N ASP A 159 -22.23 22.92 48.58
CA ASP A 159 -23.41 23.54 49.19
C ASP A 159 -24.08 24.75 48.50
N VAL A 160 -25.30 24.55 47.98
CA VAL A 160 -26.59 24.80 48.69
C VAL A 160 -27.76 24.68 47.69
N SER A 161 -28.79 23.94 48.12
CA SER A 161 -30.17 23.82 47.62
C SER A 161 -30.65 24.72 46.47
N SER A 162 -31.13 24.12 45.39
CA SER A 162 -32.51 24.32 44.87
C SER A 162 -32.78 23.42 43.67
N SER A 163 -33.73 22.50 43.81
CA SER A 163 -34.56 22.06 42.69
C SER A 163 -35.54 23.20 42.36
N PRO A 164 -35.98 23.41 41.10
CA PRO A 164 -36.86 22.42 40.48
C PRO A 164 -36.82 22.32 38.94
N THR A 165 -37.66 21.39 38.47
CA THR A 165 -38.35 21.36 37.17
C THR A 165 -37.64 20.81 35.93
N LYS A 166 -38.10 19.60 35.56
CA LYS A 166 -38.34 19.13 34.20
C LYS A 166 -38.53 20.27 33.18
N SER A 167 -37.77 20.23 32.09
CA SER A 167 -38.28 20.49 30.73
C SER A 167 -37.36 19.74 29.76
N SER A 168 -37.86 18.66 29.17
CA SER A 168 -38.44 18.68 27.82
C SER A 168 -37.36 18.54 26.75
N CYS A 169 -37.17 17.30 26.30
CA CYS A 169 -36.87 17.04 24.90
C CYS A 169 -37.85 17.82 24.02
N SER A 170 -37.34 18.73 23.19
CA SER A 170 -38.03 19.16 21.98
C SER A 170 -37.02 19.15 20.84
N CYS A 171 -37.16 18.14 19.99
CA CYS A 171 -36.79 18.23 18.59
C CYS A 171 -37.51 19.41 17.94
N LEU A 172 -36.91 19.91 16.86
CA LEU A 172 -37.43 20.64 15.68
C LEU A 172 -36.44 21.78 15.38
N SER A 173 -35.54 21.59 14.41
CA SER A 173 -35.76 21.86 12.97
C SER A 173 -36.15 23.29 12.65
N THR A 174 -35.76 23.68 11.43
CA THR A 174 -35.99 24.94 10.72
C THR A 174 -34.79 25.88 10.89
N ALA A 175 -33.84 25.91 9.94
CA ALA A 175 -33.97 26.52 8.60
C ALA A 175 -34.46 27.97 8.76
N ILE A 176 -33.71 28.98 8.32
CA ILE A 176 -33.89 29.54 6.98
C ILE A 176 -35.23 29.06 6.36
N GLU A 177 -36.25 29.80 6.79
CA GLU A 177 -37.66 29.89 6.38
C GLU A 177 -38.65 28.84 6.89
#